data_AF-A0ABD5U0F9-F1
#
_entry.id   AF-A0ABD5U0F9-F1
#
_cell.length_a   1.000
_cell.length_b   1.000
_cell.length_c   1.000
_cell.angle_alpha   90.00
_cell.angle_beta   90.00
_cell.angle_gamma   90.00
#
_symmetry.space_group_name_H-M   'P 1'
#
loop_
_entity.id
_entity.type
_entity.pdbx_description
1 polymer ?
#
loop_
_entity_poly.entity_id
_entity_poly.type
_entity_poly.pdbx_seq_one_letter_code
_entity_poly.pdbx_strand_id
1 'polypeptide(L)'
;MNVSDRTISYESYRSENHDCRLLAVDAAQAVPDRGAFVRAACESEEDAEGVLFLALEESYAEPRVVTTFVNPEGVVERVTPAAAGCAAAWAIDRIGEETVLLDTQTGTYRAVADGEGVLVEALSSEDDGTNAAVVRERESEASLAAPAPAPDGGRVGRSPRVETEPAVSEETQPADDD
;
A
#
# COMPACT_ATOMS: atom_id res chain seq x y z
N MET A 1 2.87 -21.32 17.50
CA MET A 1 2.13 -20.11 17.92
C MET A 1 0.91 -19.97 17.05
N ASN A 2 -0.29 -19.86 17.64
CA ASN A 2 -1.54 -19.66 16.89
C ASN A 2 -1.52 -18.24 16.31
N VAL A 3 -1.64 -18.10 14.99
CA VAL A 3 -1.56 -16.78 14.31
C VAL A 3 -2.86 -15.97 14.50
N SER A 4 -3.89 -16.58 15.08
CA SER A 4 -5.28 -16.10 15.09
C SER A 4 -5.69 -15.15 16.23
N ASP A 5 -4.77 -14.72 17.11
CA ASP A 5 -5.09 -13.84 18.26
C ASP A 5 -4.34 -12.50 18.24
N ARG A 6 -3.67 -12.17 17.13
CA ARG A 6 -2.91 -10.93 17.03
C ARG A 6 -3.84 -9.81 16.54
N THR A 7 -3.91 -8.71 17.27
CA THR A 7 -4.60 -7.49 16.81
C THR A 7 -3.60 -6.56 16.11
N ILE A 8 -4.11 -5.76 15.18
CA ILE A 8 -3.40 -4.75 14.40
C ILE A 8 -4.02 -3.40 14.76
N SER A 9 -3.20 -2.53 15.33
CA SER A 9 -3.61 -1.17 15.67
C SER A 9 -3.49 -0.25 14.47
N TYR A 10 -4.43 0.69 14.37
CA TYR A 10 -4.44 1.75 13.37
C TYR A 10 -4.92 3.06 13.99
N GLU A 11 -4.54 4.15 13.34
CA GLU A 11 -4.86 5.51 13.76
C GLU A 11 -5.62 6.20 12.62
N SER A 12 -6.71 6.89 12.91
CA SER A 12 -7.48 7.62 11.91
C SER A 12 -6.97 9.05 11.77
N TYR A 13 -6.76 9.47 10.53
CA TYR A 13 -6.33 10.80 10.15
C TYR A 13 -7.32 11.40 9.16
N ARG A 14 -7.76 12.63 9.41
CA ARG A 14 -8.56 13.41 8.46
C ARG A 14 -7.73 14.55 7.87
N SER A 15 -7.84 14.76 6.57
CA SER A 15 -7.37 15.95 5.89
C SER A 15 -8.55 16.88 5.63
N GLU A 16 -8.66 17.97 6.38
CA GLU A 16 -9.75 18.95 6.20
C GLU A 16 -9.76 19.58 4.79
N ASN A 17 -8.59 19.81 4.19
CA ASN A 17 -8.49 20.45 2.87
C ASN A 17 -8.99 19.58 1.71
N HIS A 18 -9.12 18.27 1.94
CA HIS A 18 -9.47 17.29 0.92
C HIS A 18 -10.70 16.46 1.30
N ASP A 19 -11.35 16.77 2.44
CA ASP A 19 -12.47 16.02 3.01
C ASP A 19 -12.23 14.50 3.04
N CYS A 20 -10.98 14.08 3.25
CA CYS A 20 -10.59 12.68 3.15
C CYS A 20 -10.18 12.09 4.50
N ARG A 21 -10.60 10.85 4.79
CA ARG A 21 -10.23 10.10 5.99
C ARG A 21 -9.42 8.86 5.61
N LEU A 22 -8.25 8.71 6.21
CA LEU A 22 -7.33 7.60 5.98
C LEU A 22 -6.90 6.96 7.30
N LEU A 23 -6.70 5.65 7.28
CA LEU A 23 -6.24 4.90 8.44
C LEU A 23 -4.73 4.62 8.30
N ALA A 24 -3.94 5.00 9.29
CA ALA A 24 -2.50 4.76 9.32
C ALA A 24 -2.19 3.50 10.13
N VAL A 25 -1.42 2.59 9.54
CA VAL A 25 -0.91 1.37 10.17
C VAL A 25 0.61 1.38 10.10
N ASP A 26 1.24 1.18 11.26
CA ASP A 26 2.67 0.93 11.33
C ASP A 26 3.03 -0.39 10.63
N ALA A 27 3.88 -0.31 9.60
CA ALA A 27 4.30 -1.45 8.81
C ALA A 27 5.18 -2.45 9.58
N ALA A 28 5.69 -2.10 10.77
CA ALA A 28 6.32 -3.06 11.69
C ALA A 28 5.32 -4.10 12.22
N GLN A 29 4.01 -3.81 12.16
CA GLN A 29 2.98 -4.78 12.45
C GLN A 29 2.83 -5.76 11.28
N ALA A 30 2.99 -7.06 11.57
CA ALA A 30 2.82 -8.10 10.56
C ALA A 30 1.33 -8.25 10.22
N VAL A 31 0.93 -7.73 9.06
CA VAL A 31 -0.43 -7.86 8.50
C VAL A 31 -0.40 -8.93 7.40
N PRO A 32 -0.92 -10.15 7.64
CA PRO A 32 -0.76 -11.30 6.73
C PRO A 32 -1.46 -11.10 5.38
N ASP A 33 -2.64 -10.50 5.40
CA ASP A 33 -3.42 -10.15 4.22
C ASP A 33 -3.86 -8.69 4.33
N ARG A 34 -3.09 -7.79 3.72
CA ARG A 34 -3.37 -6.34 3.77
C ARG A 34 -4.72 -6.01 3.13
N GLY A 35 -5.10 -6.68 2.05
CA GLY A 35 -6.35 -6.40 1.35
C GLY A 35 -7.57 -6.82 2.19
N ALA A 36 -7.51 -7.98 2.84
CA ALA A 36 -8.55 -8.42 3.76
C ALA A 36 -8.65 -7.51 5.00
N PHE A 37 -7.50 -7.07 5.54
CA PHE A 37 -7.46 -6.13 6.65
C PHE A 37 -8.11 -4.80 6.28
N VAL A 38 -7.74 -4.22 5.13
CA VAL A 38 -8.30 -2.93 4.68
C VAL A 38 -9.80 -2.99 4.53
N ARG A 39 -10.35 -4.04 3.91
CA ARG A 39 -11.80 -4.22 3.78
C ARG A 39 -12.48 -4.20 5.15
N ALA A 40 -12.01 -5.02 6.09
CA ALA A 40 -12.57 -5.08 7.43
C ALA A 40 -12.44 -3.74 8.19
N ALA A 41 -11.33 -3.02 8.00
CA ALA A 41 -11.11 -1.73 8.62
C ALA A 41 -12.04 -0.65 8.05
N CYS A 42 -12.20 -0.57 6.72
CA CYS A 42 -13.13 0.34 6.07
C CYS A 42 -14.60 -0.03 6.30
N GLU A 43 -14.92 -1.29 6.60
CA GLU A 43 -16.25 -1.70 7.08
C GLU A 43 -16.53 -1.24 8.51
N SER A 44 -15.49 -1.12 9.35
CA SER A 44 -15.62 -0.67 10.75
C SER A 44 -15.59 0.84 10.89
N GLU A 45 -14.75 1.52 10.10
CA GLU A 45 -14.60 2.97 10.09
C GLU A 45 -15.35 3.54 8.88
N GLU A 46 -16.60 3.92 9.10
CA GLU A 46 -17.42 4.56 8.06
C GLU A 46 -16.66 5.78 7.48
N ASP A 47 -16.74 5.93 6.16
CA ASP A 47 -16.09 6.98 5.36
C ASP A 47 -14.56 6.91 5.26
N ALA A 48 -13.90 5.84 5.73
CA ALA A 48 -12.47 5.66 5.48
C ALA A 48 -12.19 5.30 4.00
N GLU A 49 -11.40 6.13 3.32
CA GLU A 49 -11.04 5.95 1.91
C GLU A 49 -9.89 4.98 1.67
N GLY A 50 -9.34 4.39 2.73
CA GLY A 50 -8.35 3.33 2.65
C GLY A 50 -7.34 3.38 3.80
N VAL A 51 -6.30 2.55 3.66
CA VAL A 51 -5.27 2.37 4.69
C VAL A 51 -3.89 2.70 4.12
N LEU A 52 -3.11 3.43 4.91
CA LEU A 52 -1.71 3.71 4.71
C LEU A 52 -0.87 2.75 5.56
N PHE A 53 -0.06 1.92 4.91
CA PHE A 53 0.98 1.15 5.58
C PHE A 53 2.28 1.95 5.55
N LEU A 54 2.77 2.32 6.72
CA LEU A 54 3.84 3.29 6.90
C LEU A 54 5.04 2.63 7.58
N ALA A 55 6.17 2.57 6.88
CA ALA A 55 7.43 2.10 7.45
C ALA A 55 8.32 3.30 7.73
N LEU A 56 8.55 3.57 9.01
CA LEU A 56 9.30 4.72 9.50
C LEU A 56 10.78 4.36 9.68
N GLU A 57 11.66 5.15 9.07
CA GLU A 57 13.11 4.99 9.06
C GLU A 57 13.77 6.25 9.62
N GLU A 58 14.10 6.23 10.90
CA GLU A 58 14.65 7.38 11.65
C GLU A 58 16.18 7.53 11.50
N SER A 59 16.85 6.56 10.87
CA SER A 59 18.33 6.52 10.80
C SER A 59 18.94 7.52 9.80
N TYR A 60 18.11 8.25 9.06
CA TYR A 60 18.53 9.26 8.09
C TYR A 60 18.61 10.66 8.72
N ALA A 61 19.38 11.56 8.10
CA ALA A 61 19.49 12.95 8.56
C ALA A 61 18.14 13.70 8.52
N GLU A 62 17.30 13.36 7.54
CA GLU A 62 15.87 13.67 7.54
C GLU A 62 15.14 12.32 7.60
N PRO A 63 14.31 12.05 8.63
CA PRO A 63 13.57 10.80 8.75
C PRO A 63 12.78 10.49 7.49
N ARG A 64 12.71 9.20 7.14
CA ARG A 64 11.99 8.73 5.96
C ARG A 64 10.80 7.88 6.35
N VAL A 65 9.68 8.05 5.65
CA VAL A 65 8.54 7.14 5.73
C VAL A 65 8.27 6.54 4.35
N VAL A 66 8.37 5.21 4.26
CA VAL A 66 7.97 4.49 3.06
C VAL A 66 6.46 4.26 3.14
N THR A 67 5.74 4.78 2.15
CA THR A 67 4.28 4.87 2.18
C THR A 67 3.66 3.97 1.13
N THR A 68 2.81 3.04 1.58
CA THR A 68 1.96 2.21 0.70
C THR A 68 0.49 2.49 0.99
N PHE A 69 -0.25 2.94 -0.01
CA PHE A 69 -1.70 3.13 0.08
C PHE A 69 -2.44 1.92 -0.48
N VAL A 70 -3.45 1.45 0.25
CA VAL A 70 -4.36 0.38 -0.17
C VAL A 70 -5.79 0.89 -0.04
N ASN A 71 -6.53 0.84 -1.14
CA ASN A 71 -7.90 1.33 -1.23
C ASN A 71 -8.91 0.38 -0.56
N PRO A 72 -10.19 0.77 -0.39
CA PRO A 72 -11.20 -0.04 0.31
C PRO A 72 -11.47 -1.40 -0.36
N GLU A 73 -11.17 -1.54 -1.66
CA GLU A 73 -11.26 -2.81 -2.38
C GLU A 73 -10.09 -3.76 -2.07
N GLY A 74 -9.09 -3.29 -1.31
CA GLY A 74 -7.88 -4.03 -0.94
C GLY A 74 -6.80 -4.00 -2.01
N VAL A 75 -6.85 -3.03 -2.93
CA VAL A 75 -5.91 -2.88 -4.05
C VAL A 75 -4.87 -1.81 -3.72
N VAL A 76 -3.59 -2.08 -4.02
CA VAL A 76 -2.51 -1.09 -3.87
C VAL A 76 -2.65 -0.04 -4.96
N GLU A 77 -2.71 1.23 -4.57
CA GLU A 77 -2.84 2.36 -5.48
C GLU A 77 -1.76 3.42 -5.25
N ARG A 78 -1.72 4.41 -6.15
CA ARG A 78 -0.80 5.55 -6.02
C ARG A 78 -1.18 6.39 -4.81
N VAL A 79 -0.14 6.90 -4.14
CA VAL A 79 -0.32 7.82 -3.00
C VAL A 79 -0.68 9.19 -3.54
N THR A 80 -1.85 9.70 -3.17
CA THR A 80 -2.28 11.07 -3.48
C THR A 80 -1.58 12.07 -2.55
N PRO A 81 -1.54 13.37 -2.90
CA PRO A 81 -0.95 14.38 -2.01
C PRO A 81 -1.64 14.45 -0.63
N ALA A 82 -2.96 14.27 -0.58
CA ALA A 82 -3.71 14.20 0.67
C ALA A 82 -3.27 13.00 1.53
N ALA A 83 -3.11 11.83 0.89
CA ALA A 83 -2.58 10.64 1.54
C ALA A 83 -1.14 10.79 2.02
N ALA A 84 -0.30 11.51 1.26
CA ALA A 84 1.04 11.88 1.69
C ALA A 84 1.01 12.79 2.92
N GLY A 85 0.07 13.75 2.98
CA GLY A 85 -0.12 14.59 4.17
C GLY A 85 -0.51 13.81 5.41
N CYS A 86 -1.48 12.87 5.31
CA CYS A 86 -1.83 12.01 6.43
C CYS A 86 -0.66 11.12 6.88
N ALA A 87 0.10 10.56 5.94
CA ALA A 87 1.30 9.77 6.24
C ALA A 87 2.38 10.60 6.96
N ALA A 88 2.57 11.85 6.53
CA ALA A 88 3.52 12.77 7.13
C ALA A 88 3.10 13.19 8.54
N ALA A 89 1.81 13.49 8.74
CA ALA A 89 1.23 13.80 10.05
C ALA A 89 1.52 12.68 11.05
N TRP A 90 1.22 11.45 10.65
CA TRP A 90 1.50 10.26 11.44
C TRP A 90 2.99 10.10 11.80
N ALA A 91 3.90 10.34 10.84
CA ALA A 91 5.32 10.21 11.10
C ALA A 91 5.80 11.28 12.09
N ILE A 92 5.39 12.53 11.87
CA ILE A 92 5.78 13.70 12.67
C ILE A 92 5.24 13.59 14.11
N ASP A 93 3.99 13.15 14.30
CA ASP A 93 3.42 12.92 15.63
C ASP A 93 4.23 11.91 16.46
N ARG A 94 4.87 10.94 15.80
CA ARG A 94 5.62 9.86 16.46
C ARG A 94 7.06 10.22 16.76
N ILE A 95 7.75 10.85 15.81
CA ILE A 95 9.18 11.17 15.93
C ILE A 95 9.42 12.53 16.59
N GLY A 96 8.41 13.42 16.57
CA GLY A 96 8.53 14.77 17.11
C GLY A 96 9.41 15.72 16.28
N GLU A 97 9.77 15.33 15.06
CA GLU A 97 10.58 16.13 14.13
C GLU A 97 9.68 17.01 13.25
N GLU A 98 10.19 18.16 12.84
CA GLU A 98 9.43 19.11 12.03
C GLU A 98 9.42 18.78 10.54
N THR A 99 10.31 17.90 10.08
CA THR A 99 10.45 17.55 8.66
C THR A 99 10.59 16.04 8.50
N VAL A 100 9.89 15.49 7.51
CA VAL A 100 9.97 14.09 7.10
C VAL A 100 9.98 13.99 5.58
N LEU A 101 10.72 13.01 5.06
CA LEU A 101 10.68 12.64 3.65
C LEU A 101 9.75 11.44 3.47
N LEU A 102 8.87 11.48 2.47
CA LEU A 102 7.96 10.39 2.14
C LEU A 102 8.40 9.74 0.84
N ASP A 103 8.78 8.47 0.90
CA ASP A 103 9.06 7.68 -0.29
C ASP A 103 7.79 6.92 -0.69
N THR A 104 7.24 7.26 -1.86
CA THR A 104 6.05 6.61 -2.41
C THR A 104 6.38 5.92 -3.73
N GLN A 105 5.40 5.20 -4.28
CA GLN A 105 5.50 4.60 -5.62
C GLN A 105 5.63 5.64 -6.75
N THR A 106 5.26 6.89 -6.50
CA THR A 106 5.23 7.98 -7.50
C THR A 106 6.38 8.96 -7.36
N GLY A 107 7.17 8.88 -6.29
CA GLY A 107 8.31 9.75 -6.05
C GLY A 107 8.53 10.02 -4.57
N THR A 108 9.49 10.88 -4.28
CA THR A 108 9.76 11.35 -2.92
C THR A 108 9.10 12.72 -2.70
N TYR A 109 8.38 12.87 -1.60
CA TYR A 109 7.83 14.13 -1.13
C TYR A 109 8.58 14.59 0.11
N ARG A 110 8.72 15.91 0.28
CA ARG A 110 9.17 16.52 1.53
C ARG A 110 7.96 17.08 2.23
N ALA A 111 7.83 16.74 3.50
CA ALA A 111 6.76 17.26 4.33
C ALA A 111 7.32 18.02 5.51
N VAL A 112 6.71 19.16 5.82
CA VAL A 112 7.11 20.06 6.90
C VAL A 112 5.91 20.34 7.78
N ALA A 113 6.13 20.38 9.10
CA ALA A 113 5.14 20.83 10.06
C ALA A 113 4.86 22.33 9.93
N ASP A 114 3.57 22.67 9.87
CA ASP A 114 3.09 24.04 9.80
C ASP A 114 1.88 24.19 10.74
N GLY A 115 2.14 24.63 11.97
CA GLY A 115 1.12 24.73 13.01
C GLY A 115 0.44 23.38 13.28
N GLU A 116 -0.87 23.34 13.07
CA GLU A 116 -1.71 22.14 13.21
C GLU A 116 -1.74 21.30 11.91
N GLY A 117 -0.99 21.68 10.87
CA GLY A 117 -0.97 21.06 9.55
C GLY A 117 0.39 20.50 9.12
N VAL A 118 0.40 19.84 7.97
CA VAL A 118 1.58 19.49 7.18
C VAL A 118 1.52 20.23 5.85
N LEU A 119 2.65 20.78 5.41
CA LEU A 119 2.88 21.17 4.02
C LEU A 119 3.67 20.07 3.32
N VAL A 120 3.13 19.53 2.23
CA VAL A 120 3.77 18.47 1.43
C VAL A 120 4.16 19.03 0.07
N GLU A 121 5.43 18.85 -0.31
CA GLU A 121 6.00 19.29 -1.57
C GLU A 121 6.65 18.10 -2.29
N ALA A 122 6.39 17.93 -3.59
CA ALA A 122 7.08 16.91 -4.39
C ALA A 122 8.53 17.34 -4.69
N LEU A 123 9.49 16.42 -4.54
CA LEU A 123 10.92 16.71 -4.79
C LEU A 123 11.39 16.39 -6.23
N SER A 124 10.51 15.90 -7.10
CA SER A 124 10.84 15.55 -8.49
C SER A 124 11.09 16.79 -9.35
N SER A 125 12.19 16.79 -10.13
CA SER A 125 12.65 17.95 -10.92
C SER A 125 11.80 18.30 -12.15
N GLU A 126 10.73 17.57 -12.47
CA GLU A 126 9.93 17.78 -13.70
C GLU A 126 8.44 18.06 -13.47
N ASP A 127 7.96 18.23 -12.23
CA ASP A 127 6.53 18.49 -11.97
C ASP A 127 6.29 19.76 -11.13
N ASP A 128 5.31 20.54 -11.59
CA ASP A 128 4.87 21.84 -11.09
C ASP A 128 4.32 21.69 -9.67
N GLY A 129 5.17 21.92 -8.68
CA GLY A 129 4.85 22.21 -7.28
C GLY A 129 3.49 21.70 -6.81
N THR A 130 3.31 20.38 -6.72
CA THR A 130 2.16 19.83 -6.00
C THR A 130 2.40 20.09 -4.52
N ASN A 131 1.98 21.28 -4.09
CA ASN A 131 1.94 21.70 -2.71
C ASN A 131 0.57 21.29 -2.16
N ALA A 132 0.54 20.29 -1.30
CA ALA A 132 -0.65 19.94 -0.55
C ALA A 132 -0.47 20.37 0.90
N ALA A 133 -1.25 21.36 1.32
CA ALA A 133 -1.45 21.64 2.74
C ALA A 133 -2.50 20.67 3.26
N VAL A 134 -2.19 19.93 4.31
CA VAL A 134 -3.08 18.96 4.96
C VAL A 134 -3.16 19.29 6.44
N VAL A 135 -4.35 19.57 6.95
CA VAL A 135 -4.55 19.75 8.40
C VAL A 135 -4.39 18.39 9.09
N ARG A 136 -3.69 18.38 10.23
CA ARG A 136 -3.44 17.17 11.04
C ARG A 136 -4.53 17.04 12.08
N GLU A 137 -5.51 16.19 11.82
CA GLU A 137 -6.41 15.73 12.87
C GLU A 137 -6.30 14.22 13.03
N ARG A 138 -5.59 13.81 14.10
CA ARG A 138 -5.65 12.44 14.60
C ARG A 138 -6.98 12.28 15.34
N GLU A 139 -7.94 11.61 14.71
CA GLU A 139 -9.28 11.51 15.27
C GLU A 139 -9.37 10.44 16.35
N SER A 140 -8.76 9.27 16.16
CA SER A 140 -8.84 8.13 17.10
C SER A 140 -7.79 7.05 16.84
N GLU A 141 -7.55 6.22 17.85
CA GLU A 141 -6.77 4.98 17.75
C GLU A 141 -7.68 3.79 18.00
N ALA A 142 -7.59 2.77 17.15
CA ALA A 142 -8.37 1.55 17.25
C ALA A 142 -7.53 0.33 16.87
N SER A 143 -8.08 -0.88 17.08
CA SER A 143 -7.38 -2.13 16.81
C SER A 143 -8.35 -3.20 16.30
N LEU A 144 -7.95 -3.93 15.27
CA LEU A 144 -8.73 -5.01 14.66
C LEU A 144 -7.95 -6.32 14.65
N ALA A 145 -8.65 -7.47 14.66
CA ALA A 145 -7.99 -8.76 14.55
C ALA A 145 -7.25 -8.90 13.21
N ALA A 146 -6.03 -9.44 13.24
CA ALA A 146 -5.28 -9.72 12.02
C ALA A 146 -6.04 -10.73 11.16
N PRO A 147 -6.21 -10.47 9.85
CA PRO A 147 -6.85 -11.44 8.97
C PRO A 147 -6.00 -12.69 8.83
N ALA A 148 -6.64 -13.81 8.51
CA ALA A 148 -5.94 -15.01 8.10
C ALA A 148 -5.05 -14.70 6.88
N PRO A 149 -3.89 -15.37 6.74
CA PRO A 149 -3.06 -15.21 5.55
C PRO A 149 -3.87 -15.53 4.29
N ALA A 150 -3.65 -14.74 3.24
CA ALA A 150 -4.22 -15.02 1.93
C ALA A 150 -3.93 -16.48 1.56
N PRO A 151 -4.90 -17.22 0.97
CA PRO A 151 -4.61 -18.56 0.47
C PRO A 151 -3.41 -18.47 -0.46
N ASP A 152 -2.39 -19.33 -0.24
CA ASP A 152 -1.19 -19.38 -1.07
C ASP A 152 -1.67 -19.45 -2.53
N GLY A 153 -1.50 -18.33 -3.24
CA GLY A 153 -1.94 -18.18 -4.62
C GLY A 153 -1.08 -19.13 -5.42
N GLY A 154 -1.50 -20.39 -5.49
CA GLY A 154 -0.72 -21.48 -6.00
C GLY A 154 -0.09 -21.03 -7.30
N ARG A 155 1.25 -21.01 -7.33
CA ARG A 155 2.02 -20.75 -8.55
C ARG A 155 1.28 -21.43 -9.69
N VAL A 156 0.69 -20.63 -10.58
CA VAL A 156 0.09 -21.14 -11.81
C VAL A 156 1.20 -21.91 -12.49
N GLY A 157 1.12 -23.25 -12.39
CA GLY A 157 2.05 -24.15 -13.02
C GLY A 157 2.07 -23.77 -14.48
N ARG A 158 3.25 -23.36 -14.95
CA ARG A 158 3.51 -23.11 -16.36
C ARG A 158 3.02 -24.35 -17.10
N SER A 159 1.89 -24.25 -17.81
CA SER A 159 1.35 -25.36 -18.60
C SER A 159 2.49 -25.90 -19.48
N PRO A 160 2.69 -27.23 -19.56
CA PRO A 160 3.69 -27.76 -20.48
C PRO A 160 3.32 -27.29 -21.89
N ARG A 161 4.28 -26.67 -22.57
CA ARG A 161 4.21 -26.40 -24.01
C ARG A 161 3.87 -27.72 -24.68
N VAL A 162 2.72 -27.78 -25.37
CA VAL A 162 2.45 -28.85 -26.33
C VAL A 162 3.52 -28.72 -27.41
N GLU A 163 4.44 -29.67 -27.43
CA GLU A 163 5.39 -29.85 -28.52
C GLU A 163 4.60 -30.46 -29.67
N THR A 164 4.41 -29.69 -30.74
CA THR A 164 3.75 -30.18 -31.94
C THR A 164 4.77 -30.99 -32.74
N GLU A 165 4.73 -32.31 -32.62
CA GLU A 165 5.48 -33.22 -33.50
C GLU A 165 4.88 -33.20 -34.93
N PRO A 166 5.70 -33.14 -36.00
CA PRO A 166 5.19 -33.27 -37.36
C PRO A 166 4.98 -34.74 -37.72
N ALA A 167 3.74 -35.12 -38.06
CA ALA A 167 3.43 -36.45 -38.57
C ALA A 167 3.95 -36.62 -40.01
N VAL A 168 4.78 -37.64 -40.19
CA VAL A 168 5.33 -38.15 -41.45
C VAL A 168 4.20 -38.65 -42.36
N SER A 169 4.23 -38.26 -43.64
CA SER A 169 3.36 -38.82 -44.68
C SER A 169 3.82 -40.23 -45.06
N GLU A 170 2.95 -41.22 -44.86
CA GLU A 170 3.12 -42.57 -45.43
C GLU A 170 2.83 -42.53 -46.95
N GLU A 171 3.81 -42.97 -47.73
CA GLU A 171 3.69 -43.28 -49.16
C GLU A 171 3.37 -44.78 -49.29
N THR A 172 2.17 -45.12 -49.76
CA THR A 172 1.76 -46.51 -50.00
C THR A 172 2.07 -46.90 -51.45
N GLN A 173 3.07 -47.77 -51.66
CA GLN A 173 3.23 -48.52 -52.91
C GLN A 173 2.24 -49.70 -52.97
N PRO A 174 1.59 -49.98 -54.11
CA PRO A 174 0.89 -51.25 -54.31
C PRO A 174 1.86 -52.34 -54.79
N ALA A 175 1.64 -53.54 -54.25
CA ALA A 175 2.38 -54.76 -54.52
C ALA A 175 1.96 -55.43 -55.84
N ASP A 176 2.95 -56.06 -56.44
CA ASP A 176 2.92 -57.00 -57.57
C ASP A 176 2.32 -58.35 -57.11
N ASP A 177 1.42 -58.96 -57.89
CA ASP A 177 1.01 -60.37 -57.73
C ASP A 177 0.60 -60.96 -59.11
N ASP A 178 1.44 -61.91 -59.57
CA ASP A 178 1.33 -63.01 -60.57
C ASP A 178 0.61 -62.80 -61.92
#